data_AF-A0A520BI12-F1
#
_entry.id   AF-A0A520BI12-F1
#
_cell.length_a   1.000
_cell.length_b   1.000
_cell.length_c   1.000
_cell.angle_alpha   90.00
_cell.angle_beta   90.00
_cell.angle_gamma   90.00
#
_symmetry.space_group_name_H-M   'P 1'
#
loop_
_entity.id
_entity.type
_entity.pdbx_description
1 polymer ?
#
loop_
_entity_poly.entity_id
_entity_poly.type
_entity_poly.pdbx_seq_one_letter_code
_entity_poly.pdbx_strand_id
1 'polypeptide(L)'
;MDLSGLNPYFKNVIISEDVGVNKPDSKIFEHALTKASATKAESVMIGDSLEADIRGAQAYGIKAIFFNPLKAEKPEDVAHEITHLEELLEHF
;
A
#
# COMPACT_ATOMS: atom_id res chain seq x y z
N MET A 1 -13.64 0.19 -10.03
CA MET A 1 -13.10 1.57 -10.05
C MET A 1 -13.60 2.39 -11.26
N ASP A 2 -14.54 1.86 -12.06
CA ASP A 2 -15.10 2.60 -13.21
C ASP A 2 -15.93 3.82 -12.80
N LEU A 3 -16.75 3.70 -11.75
CA LEU A 3 -17.63 4.79 -11.31
C LEU A 3 -16.87 6.02 -10.81
N SER A 4 -15.68 5.84 -10.24
CA SER A 4 -14.83 6.94 -9.77
C SER A 4 -13.91 7.49 -10.87
N GLY A 5 -13.86 6.88 -12.06
CA GLY A 5 -12.98 7.28 -13.15
C GLY A 5 -11.49 7.04 -12.87
N LEU A 6 -11.15 6.21 -11.88
CA LEU A 6 -9.75 6.02 -11.45
C LEU A 6 -8.99 4.94 -12.23
N ASN A 7 -9.71 4.05 -12.93
CA ASN A 7 -9.11 2.95 -13.69
C ASN A 7 -7.95 3.36 -14.62
N PRO A 8 -7.99 4.48 -15.36
CA PRO A 8 -6.93 4.86 -16.28
C PRO A 8 -5.56 5.13 -15.62
N TYR A 9 -5.52 5.36 -14.30
CA TYR A 9 -4.28 5.65 -13.58
C TYR A 9 -3.55 4.40 -13.07
N PHE A 10 -4.20 3.23 -13.09
CA PHE A 10 -3.63 1.99 -12.57
C PHE A 10 -3.34 1.00 -13.71
N LYS A 11 -2.06 0.62 -13.87
CA LYS A 11 -1.65 -0.41 -14.84
C LYS A 11 -2.18 -1.79 -14.49
N ASN A 12 -2.27 -2.09 -13.20
CA ASN A 12 -2.71 -3.37 -12.67
C ASN A 12 -3.69 -3.11 -11.52
N VAL A 13 -4.76 -3.89 -11.50
CA VAL A 13 -5.67 -4.01 -10.35
C VAL A 13 -5.58 -5.43 -9.85
N ILE A 14 -5.47 -5.58 -8.53
CA ILE A 14 -5.35 -6.87 -7.84
C ILE A 14 -6.39 -6.87 -6.74
N ILE A 15 -7.24 -7.88 -6.76
CA ILE A 15 -8.21 -8.15 -5.71
C ILE A 15 -7.83 -9.43 -4.98
N SER A 16 -8.08 -9.48 -3.68
CA SER A 16 -7.76 -10.61 -2.80
C SER A 16 -8.34 -11.93 -3.29
N GLU A 17 -9.52 -11.89 -3.87
CA GLU A 17 -10.24 -13.04 -4.42
C GLU A 17 -9.45 -13.72 -5.56
N ASP A 18 -8.72 -12.94 -6.36
CA ASP A 18 -7.89 -13.49 -7.45
C ASP A 18 -6.65 -14.21 -6.91
N VAL A 19 -6.16 -13.81 -5.72
CA VAL A 19 -4.95 -14.35 -5.10
C VAL A 19 -5.27 -15.45 -4.07
N GLY A 20 -6.50 -15.46 -3.54
CA GLY A 20 -6.97 -16.39 -2.51
C GLY A 20 -6.50 -16.06 -1.09
N VAL A 21 -5.85 -14.91 -0.90
CA VAL A 21 -5.34 -14.43 0.40
C VAL A 21 -5.54 -12.93 0.52
N ASN A 22 -5.68 -12.46 1.76
CA ASN A 22 -5.79 -11.05 2.09
C ASN A 22 -4.47 -10.53 2.66
N LYS A 23 -4.25 -9.23 2.53
CA LYS A 23 -3.30 -8.52 3.42
C LYS A 23 -3.68 -8.81 4.88
N PRO A 24 -2.71 -9.05 5.79
CA PRO A 24 -1.27 -8.85 5.62
C PRO A 24 -0.46 -10.05 5.10
N ASP A 25 -1.09 -11.09 4.54
CA ASP A 25 -0.36 -12.25 4.01
C ASP A 25 0.65 -11.82 2.93
N SER A 26 1.92 -12.20 3.09
CA SER A 26 3.01 -11.79 2.20
C SER A 26 2.76 -12.12 0.71
N LYS A 27 1.97 -13.17 0.42
CA LYS A 27 1.69 -13.62 -0.95
C LYS A 27 0.96 -12.57 -1.79
N ILE A 28 0.14 -11.71 -1.18
CA ILE A 28 -0.55 -10.66 -1.94
C ILE A 28 0.42 -9.57 -2.41
N PHE A 29 1.41 -9.23 -1.57
CA PHE A 29 2.46 -8.27 -1.91
C PHE A 29 3.43 -8.87 -2.94
N GLU A 30 3.78 -10.15 -2.79
CA GLU A 30 4.56 -10.89 -3.79
C GLU A 30 3.87 -10.91 -5.15
N HIS A 31 2.59 -11.30 -5.20
CA HIS A 31 1.81 -11.30 -6.42
C HIS A 31 1.75 -9.90 -7.06
N ALA A 32 1.58 -8.85 -6.25
CA ALA A 32 1.56 -7.47 -6.74
C ALA A 32 2.87 -7.03 -7.38
N LEU A 33 4.00 -7.30 -6.73
CA LEU A 33 5.32 -6.98 -7.28
C LEU A 33 5.62 -7.79 -8.54
N THR A 34 5.27 -9.08 -8.57
CA THR A 34 5.43 -9.92 -9.77
C THR A 34 4.62 -9.38 -10.95
N LYS A 35 3.35 -9.03 -10.74
CA LYS A 35 2.48 -8.49 -11.81
C LYS A 35 2.91 -7.09 -12.27
N ALA A 36 3.52 -6.31 -11.38
CA ALA A 36 4.11 -5.01 -11.70
C ALA A 36 5.51 -5.09 -12.32
N SER A 37 6.12 -6.29 -12.36
CA SER A 37 7.54 -6.47 -12.71
C SER A 37 8.46 -5.55 -11.90
N ALA A 38 8.18 -5.40 -10.60
CA ALA A 38 8.86 -4.49 -9.69
C ALA A 38 9.57 -5.24 -8.55
N THR A 39 10.63 -4.63 -8.04
CA THR A 39 11.40 -5.11 -6.89
C THR A 39 10.93 -4.50 -5.59
N LYS A 40 11.27 -5.12 -4.46
CA LYS A 40 10.94 -4.57 -3.13
C LYS A 40 11.55 -3.19 -2.89
N ALA A 41 12.77 -2.97 -3.39
CA ALA A 41 13.53 -1.73 -3.17
C ALA A 41 12.92 -0.52 -3.87
N GLU A 42 12.22 -0.72 -4.99
CA GLU A 42 11.54 0.34 -5.75
C GLU A 42 10.04 0.42 -5.46
N SER A 43 9.54 -0.36 -4.50
CA SER A 43 8.12 -0.45 -4.17
C SER A 43 7.79 0.24 -2.84
N VAL A 44 6.60 0.85 -2.80
CA VAL A 44 6.02 1.45 -1.60
C VAL A 44 4.55 1.05 -1.49
N MET A 45 4.12 0.69 -0.28
CA MET A 45 2.72 0.48 0.07
C MET A 45 2.14 1.76 0.66
N ILE A 46 0.97 2.18 0.17
CA ILE A 46 0.22 3.32 0.73
C ILE A 46 -1.16 2.79 1.11
N GLY A 47 -1.58 3.00 2.36
CA GLY A 47 -2.86 2.52 2.86
C GLY A 47 -3.19 3.04 4.25
N ASP A 48 -4.44 2.85 4.66
CA ASP A 48 -5.02 3.33 5.91
C ASP A 48 -5.18 2.22 6.97
N SER A 49 -4.89 0.96 6.63
CA SER A 49 -4.90 -0.14 7.59
C SER A 49 -3.52 -0.38 8.19
N LEU A 50 -3.35 -0.10 9.48
CA LEU A 50 -2.11 -0.39 10.21
C LEU A 50 -1.69 -1.86 10.10
N GLU A 51 -2.61 -2.78 10.34
CA GLU A 51 -2.32 -4.22 10.28
C GLU A 51 -2.12 -4.70 8.84
N ALA A 52 -3.09 -4.44 7.97
CA ALA A 52 -3.11 -5.04 6.64
C ALA A 52 -2.09 -4.38 5.72
N ASP A 53 -2.04 -3.05 5.69
CA ASP A 53 -1.21 -2.31 4.73
C ASP A 53 0.19 -2.08 5.30
N ILE A 54 0.28 -1.51 6.50
CA ILE A 54 1.56 -0.99 7.00
C ILE A 54 2.43 -2.11 7.56
N ARG A 55 1.93 -2.83 8.57
CA ARG A 55 2.65 -3.95 9.18
C ARG A 55 2.82 -5.11 8.21
N GLY A 56 1.82 -5.38 7.36
CA GLY A 56 1.93 -6.34 6.27
C GLY A 56 3.07 -6.02 5.28
N ALA A 57 3.12 -4.77 4.81
CA ALA A 57 4.19 -4.30 3.93
C ALA A 57 5.58 -4.35 4.59
N GLN A 58 5.68 -3.89 5.85
CA GLN A 58 6.92 -3.91 6.61
C GLN A 58 7.43 -5.34 6.82
N ALA A 59 6.55 -6.28 7.21
CA ALA A 59 6.89 -7.68 7.39
C ALA A 59 7.32 -8.35 6.07
N TYR A 60 6.71 -7.95 4.94
CA TYR A 60 7.13 -8.39 3.62
C TYR A 60 8.46 -7.75 3.16
N GLY A 61 8.86 -6.62 3.76
CA GLY A 61 10.10 -5.92 3.47
C GLY A 61 9.99 -4.86 2.37
N ILE A 62 8.83 -4.23 2.22
CA ILE A 62 8.63 -3.04 1.37
C ILE A 62 8.38 -1.80 2.24
N LYS A 63 8.69 -0.61 1.72
CA LYS A 63 8.39 0.64 2.41
C LYS A 63 6.86 0.79 2.54
N ALA A 64 6.42 1.42 3.62
CA ALA A 64 5.00 1.69 3.86
C ALA A 64 4.82 3.15 4.28
N ILE A 65 3.80 3.80 3.73
CA ILE A 65 3.33 5.14 4.10
C ILE A 65 1.91 4.98 4.63
N PHE A 66 1.71 5.39 5.88
CA PHE A 66 0.41 5.33 6.53
C PHE A 66 -0.44 6.55 6.16
N PHE A 67 -1.60 6.31 5.53
CA PHE A 67 -2.57 7.36 5.27
C PHE A 67 -3.50 7.51 6.47
N ASN A 68 -3.31 8.59 7.23
CA ASN A 68 -3.98 8.86 8.51
C ASN A 68 -4.79 10.17 8.45
N PRO A 69 -5.85 10.26 7.64
CA PRO A 69 -6.61 11.50 7.44
C PRO A 69 -7.34 11.96 8.71
N LEU A 70 -7.61 11.04 9.64
CA LEU A 70 -8.25 11.34 10.92
C LEU A 70 -7.28 11.82 12.00
N LYS A 71 -5.97 11.84 11.71
CA LYS A 71 -4.91 12.24 12.66
C LYS A 71 -5.01 11.48 13.98
N ALA A 72 -5.27 10.17 13.89
CA ALA A 72 -5.18 9.28 15.04
C ALA A 72 -3.72 9.20 15.52
N GLU A 73 -3.51 8.71 16.74
CA GLU A 73 -2.16 8.52 17.27
C GLU A 73 -1.35 7.60 16.36
N LYS A 74 -0.23 8.11 15.84
CA LYS A 74 0.67 7.35 14.98
C LYS A 74 1.48 6.37 15.84
N PRO A 75 1.42 5.05 15.56
CA PRO A 75 2.26 4.09 16.26
C PRO A 75 3.75 4.36 16.04
N GLU A 76 4.59 3.94 16.99
CA GLU A 76 6.04 4.12 16.92
C GLU A 76 6.69 3.34 15.76
N ASP A 77 6.12 2.17 15.42
CA ASP A 77 6.60 1.29 14.35
C ASP A 77 6.28 1.83 12.94
N VAL A 78 5.47 2.88 12.82
CA VAL A 78 5.17 3.53 11.55
C VAL A 78 6.20 4.61 11.26
N ALA A 79 7.06 4.38 10.25
CA ALA A 79 8.13 5.31 9.89
C ALA A 79 7.62 6.61 9.25
N HIS A 80 6.60 6.52 8.39
CA HIS A 80 6.07 7.66 7.64
C HIS A 80 4.54 7.63 7.66
N GLU A 81 3.95 8.78 7.97
CA GLU A 81 2.52 9.02 7.83
C GLU A 81 2.28 10.26 6.98
N ILE A 82 1.13 10.29 6.31
CA ILE A 82 0.57 11.46 5.63
C ILE A 82 -0.89 11.61 6.05
N THR A 83 -1.38 12.84 6.09
CA THR A 83 -2.78 13.13 6.45
C THR A 83 -3.62 13.50 5.22
N HIS A 84 -2.96 13.92 4.14
CA HIS A 84 -3.53 14.23 2.84
C HIS A 84 -2.70 13.55 1.74
N LEU A 85 -3.38 13.05 0.69
CA LEU A 85 -2.70 12.38 -0.43
C LEU A 85 -1.77 13.31 -1.22
N GLU A 86 -2.01 14.63 -1.18
CA GLU A 86 -1.15 15.64 -1.83
C GLU A 86 0.27 15.66 -1.27
N GLU A 87 0.46 15.28 0.00
CA GLU A 87 1.78 15.19 0.65
C GLU A 87 2.70 14.19 -0.08
N LEU A 88 2.14 13.22 -0.83
CA LEU A 88 2.92 12.30 -1.66
C LEU A 88 3.73 13.03 -2.75
N LEU A 89 3.30 14.21 -3.20
CA LEU A 89 4.02 14.99 -4.21
C LEU A 89 5.35 15.56 -3.70
N GLU A 90 5.56 15.58 -2.38
CA GLU A 90 6.82 16.01 -1.77
C GLU A 90 7.77 14.82 -1.51
N HIS A 91 7.28 13.58 -1.67
CA HIS A 91 8.01 12.35 -1.39
C HIS A 91 8.63 11.70 -2.64
N PHE A 92 8.21 12.08 -3.85
CA PHE A 92 8.66 11.53 -5.13
C PHE A 92 9.00 12.65 -6.12
#